data_AF-A0A7U4GGQ9-F1
#
_entry.id   AF-A0A7U4GGQ9-F1
#
_cell.length_a   1.000
_cell.length_b   1.000
_cell.length_c   1.000
_cell.angle_alpha   90.00
_cell.angle_beta   90.00
_cell.angle_gamma   90.00
#
_symmetry.space_group_name_H-M   'P 1'
#
loop_
_entity.id
_entity.type
_entity.pdbx_description
1 polymer ?
#
loop_
_entity_poly.entity_id
_entity_poly.type
_entity_poly.pdbx_seq_one_letter_code
_entity_poly.pdbx_strand_id
1 'polypeptide(L)'
;MLQPSSTYSYKKYPSVDDIISLPNNPEIIISGCFFKDKVTVNASLEQAKEDDKFNAIMIENACFSIRKNFHHTNYPSINQVDKANIIAIKYLPMLQNKLDEKYDLLRDCLNKQLIMAKESYHTKGKEIFNELIARNLAGVANSDINHRNWVNENPLAKAMLDCIQDSHDQTDINAVISDRVIQFFNYKLPDTMQEIASLDTFLMKGIDEIINHTFFAENVRVTYSDELAASIQDKIENPTNVAVIPSKSERQNLELLLHSFKL
;
A
#
# COMPACT_ATOMS: atom_id res chain seq x y z
N MET A 1 -4.47 49.37 -4.65
CA MET A 1 -4.29 48.22 -3.75
C MET A 1 -5.43 48.21 -2.75
N LEU A 2 -6.27 47.18 -2.78
CA LEU A 2 -7.19 46.76 -1.70
C LEU A 2 -7.55 45.29 -2.00
N GLN A 3 -7.12 44.36 -1.15
CA GLN A 3 -7.53 42.95 -1.21
C GLN A 3 -8.96 42.80 -0.68
N PRO A 4 -9.79 41.89 -1.22
CA PRO A 4 -11.03 41.51 -0.57
C PRO A 4 -10.79 40.39 0.45
N SER A 5 -11.26 40.64 1.67
CA SER A 5 -11.35 39.71 2.79
C SER A 5 -12.34 38.57 2.50
N SER A 6 -11.90 37.32 2.59
CA SER A 6 -12.78 36.13 2.54
C SER A 6 -13.25 35.74 3.94
N THR A 7 -14.44 36.19 4.31
CA THR A 7 -15.19 35.63 5.45
C THR A 7 -15.88 34.33 5.04
N TYR A 8 -15.35 33.19 5.47
CA TYR A 8 -16.08 31.91 5.42
C TYR A 8 -17.12 31.89 6.54
N SER A 9 -18.41 31.83 6.19
CA SER A 9 -19.50 31.72 7.16
C SER A 9 -19.84 30.25 7.45
N TYR A 10 -19.93 29.90 8.73
CA TYR A 10 -20.35 28.58 9.21
C TYR A 10 -21.87 28.42 9.00
N LYS A 11 -22.29 27.37 8.28
CA LYS A 11 -23.71 27.00 8.14
C LYS A 11 -24.04 25.91 9.15
N LYS A 12 -24.98 26.20 10.07
CA LYS A 12 -25.53 25.22 11.02
C LYS A 12 -26.66 24.45 10.32
N TYR A 13 -26.59 23.12 10.35
CA TYR A 13 -27.51 22.24 9.63
C TYR A 13 -28.70 21.76 10.49
N PRO A 14 -29.86 21.45 9.87
CA PRO A 14 -31.09 21.01 10.56
C PRO A 14 -30.98 19.58 11.16
N SER A 15 -31.90 19.24 12.07
CA SER A 15 -31.90 17.97 12.83
C SER A 15 -32.48 16.77 12.07
N VAL A 16 -32.17 15.58 12.61
CA VAL A 16 -32.10 14.26 11.95
C VAL A 16 -33.45 13.57 11.65
N ASP A 17 -34.57 14.10 12.13
CA ASP A 17 -35.84 13.35 12.12
C ASP A 17 -36.52 13.26 10.74
N ASP A 18 -36.08 14.01 9.73
CA ASP A 18 -36.70 14.04 8.38
C ASP A 18 -35.99 13.18 7.32
N ILE A 19 -34.89 12.49 7.65
CA ILE A 19 -33.94 11.94 6.64
C ILE A 19 -34.20 10.45 6.29
N ILE A 20 -35.09 9.74 7.00
CA ILE A 20 -35.18 8.26 6.94
C ILE A 20 -36.04 7.74 5.77
N SER A 21 -36.09 8.44 4.63
CA SER A 21 -36.86 7.96 3.47
C SER A 21 -36.36 8.54 2.15
N LEU A 22 -35.17 8.18 1.67
CA LEU A 22 -34.84 8.07 0.23
C LEU A 22 -33.41 7.51 0.02
N PRO A 23 -33.18 6.66 -0.99
CA PRO A 23 -31.85 6.32 -1.44
C PRO A 23 -31.33 7.46 -2.32
N ASN A 24 -30.82 8.54 -1.71
CA ASN A 24 -30.21 9.63 -2.46
C ASN A 24 -28.95 10.16 -1.76
N ASN A 25 -27.83 9.76 -2.34
CA ASN A 25 -26.45 10.17 -2.14
C ASN A 25 -26.19 11.67 -1.78
N PRO A 26 -26.87 12.69 -2.34
CA PRO A 26 -26.71 14.08 -1.90
C PRO A 26 -27.11 14.32 -0.44
N GLU A 27 -28.06 13.54 0.10
CA GLU A 27 -28.57 13.71 1.47
C GLU A 27 -27.54 13.31 2.52
N ILE A 28 -26.65 12.34 2.23
CA ILE A 28 -25.57 11.95 3.14
C ILE A 28 -24.53 13.07 3.26
N ILE A 29 -24.13 13.67 2.12
CA ILE A 29 -23.21 14.81 2.12
C ILE A 29 -23.83 16.01 2.83
N ILE A 30 -25.12 16.27 2.59
CA ILE A 30 -25.85 17.40 3.19
C ILE A 30 -26.07 17.19 4.69
N SER A 31 -26.30 15.96 5.14
CA SER A 31 -26.54 15.61 6.55
C SER A 31 -25.27 15.40 7.37
N GLY A 32 -24.14 15.11 6.72
CA GLY A 32 -22.86 14.81 7.39
C GLY A 32 -22.87 13.48 8.17
N CYS A 33 -23.86 12.61 7.92
CA CYS A 33 -24.11 11.40 8.72
C CYS A 33 -23.30 10.16 8.27
N PHE A 34 -22.09 10.33 7.73
CA PHE A 34 -21.25 9.24 7.17
C PHE A 34 -21.02 8.05 8.11
N PHE A 35 -21.00 8.29 9.43
CA PHE A 35 -20.62 7.31 10.45
C PHE A 35 -21.74 7.00 11.46
N LYS A 36 -23.01 7.20 11.06
CA LYS A 36 -24.16 7.10 11.98
C LYS A 36 -24.46 5.68 12.43
N ASP A 37 -24.52 4.75 11.48
CA ASP A 37 -24.87 3.35 11.69
C ASP A 37 -24.18 2.47 10.66
N LYS A 38 -24.20 1.16 10.90
CA LYS A 38 -23.51 0.17 10.06
C LYS A 38 -23.94 0.21 8.59
N VAL A 39 -25.21 0.47 8.29
CA VAL A 39 -25.69 0.55 6.90
C VAL A 39 -25.09 1.77 6.22
N THR A 40 -25.14 2.92 6.90
CA THR A 40 -24.63 4.19 6.39
C THR A 40 -23.12 4.18 6.22
N VAL A 41 -22.38 3.57 7.16
CA VAL A 41 -20.92 3.41 7.06
C VAL A 41 -20.55 2.60 5.82
N ASN A 42 -21.13 1.42 5.63
CA ASN A 42 -20.80 0.59 4.47
C ASN A 42 -21.17 1.28 3.15
N ALA A 43 -22.33 1.94 3.08
CA ALA A 43 -22.74 2.71 1.89
C ALA A 43 -21.76 3.87 1.61
N SER A 44 -21.32 4.59 2.65
CA SER A 44 -20.36 5.69 2.51
C SER A 44 -18.99 5.17 2.07
N LEU A 45 -18.51 4.05 2.62
CA LEU A 45 -17.24 3.45 2.23
C LEU A 45 -17.22 2.98 0.79
N GLU A 46 -18.32 2.38 0.30
CA GLU A 46 -18.44 1.97 -1.10
C GLU A 46 -18.49 3.17 -2.04
N GLN A 47 -19.29 4.18 -1.69
CA GLN A 47 -19.37 5.38 -2.52
C GLN A 47 -18.01 6.10 -2.60
N ALA A 48 -17.33 6.25 -1.47
CA ALA A 48 -16.03 6.93 -1.41
C ALA A 48 -14.94 6.26 -2.27
N LYS A 49 -15.16 5.01 -2.72
CA LYS A 49 -14.25 4.31 -3.62
C LYS A 49 -14.14 4.95 -5.00
N GLU A 50 -15.22 5.54 -5.48
CA GLU A 50 -15.36 6.03 -6.87
C GLU A 50 -15.47 7.56 -6.96
N ASP A 51 -15.59 8.25 -5.82
CA ASP A 51 -15.77 9.70 -5.75
C ASP A 51 -14.77 10.34 -4.78
N ASP A 52 -13.68 10.88 -5.33
CA ASP A 52 -12.62 11.55 -4.58
C ASP A 52 -13.14 12.72 -3.72
N LYS A 53 -14.15 13.45 -4.22
CA LYS A 53 -14.72 14.59 -3.49
C LYS A 53 -15.56 14.10 -2.32
N PHE A 54 -16.37 13.07 -2.51
CA PHE A 54 -17.11 12.44 -1.42
C PHE A 54 -16.16 11.87 -0.36
N ASN A 55 -15.12 11.15 -0.79
CA ASN A 55 -14.09 10.62 0.08
C ASN A 55 -13.41 11.72 0.91
N ALA A 56 -13.08 12.85 0.28
CA ALA A 56 -12.50 13.99 0.98
C ALA A 56 -13.42 14.59 2.04
N ILE A 57 -14.69 14.78 1.73
CA ILE A 57 -15.68 15.28 2.70
C ILE A 57 -15.86 14.30 3.85
N MET A 58 -15.88 13.00 3.58
CA MET A 58 -16.00 11.96 4.59
C MET A 58 -14.81 12.00 5.58
N ILE A 59 -13.57 12.10 5.08
CA ILE A 59 -12.35 12.18 5.91
C ILE A 59 -12.29 13.50 6.70
N GLU A 60 -12.70 14.62 6.09
CA GLU A 60 -12.84 15.92 6.76
C GLU A 60 -13.84 15.83 7.93
N ASN A 61 -14.98 15.16 7.74
CA ASN A 61 -15.97 14.95 8.79
C ASN A 61 -15.48 14.02 9.90
N ALA A 62 -14.71 12.97 9.57
CA ALA A 62 -14.10 12.10 10.58
C ALA A 62 -13.14 12.89 11.47
N CYS A 63 -12.25 13.68 10.86
CA CYS A 63 -11.29 14.51 11.59
C CYS A 63 -11.99 15.53 12.49
N PHE A 64 -13.02 16.21 11.98
CA PHE A 64 -13.80 17.15 12.79
C PHE A 64 -14.55 16.47 13.93
N SER A 65 -15.14 15.30 13.69
CA SER A 65 -15.92 14.58 14.70
C SER A 65 -15.07 14.18 15.90
N ILE A 66 -13.85 13.68 15.65
CA ILE A 66 -12.91 13.21 16.67
C ILE A 66 -12.12 14.36 17.30
N ARG A 67 -11.58 15.28 16.50
CA ARG A 67 -10.62 16.30 16.97
C ARG A 67 -11.21 17.70 17.14
N LYS A 68 -12.48 17.90 16.76
CA LYS A 68 -13.17 19.20 16.72
C LYS A 68 -12.43 20.27 15.91
N ASN A 69 -11.61 19.86 14.95
CA ASN A 69 -10.87 20.72 14.05
C ASN A 69 -10.58 20.03 12.72
N PHE A 70 -10.20 20.83 11.71
CA PHE A 70 -9.85 20.37 10.37
C PHE A 70 -8.35 20.50 10.07
N HIS A 71 -7.48 20.60 11.09
CA HIS A 71 -6.08 20.95 10.87
C HIS A 71 -5.37 19.97 9.92
N HIS A 72 -5.51 18.66 10.17
CA HIS A 72 -4.87 17.62 9.36
C HIS A 72 -5.45 17.48 7.96
N THR A 73 -6.66 17.98 7.69
CA THR A 73 -7.31 17.91 6.37
C THR A 73 -7.16 19.20 5.57
N ASN A 74 -7.01 20.34 6.25
CA ASN A 74 -6.72 21.64 5.64
C ASN A 74 -5.24 21.80 5.33
N TYR A 75 -4.37 21.18 6.13
CA TYR A 75 -2.92 21.20 5.96
C TYR A 75 -2.39 19.76 5.99
N PRO A 76 -2.80 18.91 5.02
CA PRO A 76 -2.32 17.53 4.97
C PRO A 76 -0.81 17.53 4.70
N SER A 77 -0.12 16.59 5.33
CA SER A 77 1.32 16.40 5.17
C SER A 77 1.63 14.92 5.07
N ILE A 78 2.56 14.57 4.18
CA ILE A 78 3.07 13.20 4.01
C ILE A 78 4.54 13.22 4.42
N ASN A 79 4.88 12.55 5.51
CA ASN A 79 6.27 12.39 5.94
C ASN A 79 6.92 11.16 5.25
N GLN A 80 8.21 10.90 5.53
CA GLN A 80 8.93 9.79 4.90
C GLN A 80 8.37 8.41 5.27
N VAL A 81 7.89 8.23 6.51
CA VAL A 81 7.22 6.99 6.95
C VAL A 81 5.88 6.80 6.23
N ASP A 82 5.12 7.88 6.01
CA ASP A 82 3.91 7.85 5.19
C ASP A 82 4.25 7.43 3.75
N LYS A 83 5.27 8.04 3.12
CA LYS A 83 5.72 7.68 1.77
C LYS A 83 6.04 6.18 1.67
N ALA A 84 6.81 5.66 2.62
CA ALA A 84 7.20 4.26 2.64
C ALA A 84 6.01 3.30 2.79
N ASN A 85 5.06 3.61 3.68
CA ASN A 85 3.86 2.79 3.88
C ASN A 85 2.90 2.87 2.69
N ILE A 86 2.72 4.04 2.08
CA ILE A 86 1.91 4.20 0.85
C ILE A 86 2.48 3.32 -0.28
N ILE A 87 3.81 3.34 -0.46
CA ILE A 87 4.49 2.48 -1.44
C ILE A 87 4.25 1.00 -1.13
N ALA A 88 4.46 0.60 0.13
CA ALA A 88 4.28 -0.79 0.54
C ALA A 88 2.84 -1.27 0.31
N ILE A 89 1.83 -0.47 0.67
CA ILE A 89 0.41 -0.78 0.47
C ILE A 89 0.09 -0.94 -1.02
N LYS A 90 0.66 -0.10 -1.88
CA LYS A 90 0.45 -0.16 -3.34
C LYS A 90 1.06 -1.42 -3.97
N TYR A 91 2.23 -1.87 -3.51
CA TYR A 91 3.05 -2.84 -4.23
C TYR A 91 3.18 -4.23 -3.59
N LEU A 92 3.03 -4.35 -2.26
CA LEU A 92 3.10 -5.66 -1.59
C LEU A 92 2.08 -6.69 -2.11
N PRO A 93 0.82 -6.32 -2.43
CA PRO A 93 -0.12 -7.29 -3.02
C PRO A 93 0.37 -7.87 -4.35
N MET A 94 1.00 -7.04 -5.20
CA MET A 94 1.58 -7.51 -6.46
C MET A 94 2.75 -8.46 -6.23
N LEU A 95 3.61 -8.16 -5.26
CA LEU A 95 4.70 -9.05 -4.85
C LEU A 95 4.16 -10.40 -4.35
N GLN A 96 3.16 -10.38 -3.46
CA GLN A 96 2.52 -11.57 -2.92
C GLN A 96 1.94 -12.45 -4.05
N ASN A 97 1.20 -11.87 -4.98
CA ASN A 97 0.64 -12.61 -6.13
C ASN A 97 1.74 -13.25 -6.98
N LYS A 98 2.83 -12.54 -7.27
CA LYS A 98 3.95 -13.11 -8.04
C LYS A 98 4.71 -14.20 -7.27
N LEU A 99 4.83 -14.08 -5.95
CA LEU A 99 5.38 -15.13 -5.11
C LEU A 99 4.48 -16.37 -5.12
N ASP A 100 3.17 -16.19 -5.08
CA ASP A 100 2.17 -17.26 -5.16
C ASP A 100 2.26 -18.02 -6.48
N GLU A 101 2.21 -17.30 -7.61
CA GLU A 101 2.33 -17.86 -8.95
C GLU A 101 3.63 -18.66 -9.09
N LYS A 102 4.74 -18.12 -8.59
CA LYS A 102 6.04 -18.80 -8.66
C LYS A 102 6.10 -20.03 -7.76
N TYR A 103 5.55 -19.95 -6.55
CA TYR A 103 5.47 -21.06 -5.61
C TYR A 103 4.67 -22.21 -6.19
N ASP A 104 3.48 -21.93 -6.71
CA ASP A 104 2.59 -22.94 -7.31
C ASP A 104 3.23 -23.59 -8.54
N LEU A 105 3.83 -22.79 -9.42
CA LEU A 105 4.58 -23.30 -10.58
C LEU A 105 5.70 -24.26 -10.15
N LEU A 106 6.54 -23.87 -9.19
CA LEU A 106 7.66 -24.69 -8.76
C LEU A 106 7.21 -25.95 -8.01
N ARG A 107 6.16 -25.85 -7.19
CA ARG A 107 5.56 -27.01 -6.51
C ARG A 107 5.09 -28.04 -7.53
N ASP A 108 4.40 -27.59 -8.59
CA ASP A 108 3.84 -28.47 -9.61
C ASP A 108 4.94 -29.07 -10.50
N CYS A 109 5.99 -28.30 -10.84
CA CYS A 109 7.12 -28.79 -11.64
C CYS A 109 8.07 -29.74 -10.90
N LEU A 110 8.35 -29.51 -9.62
CA LEU A 110 9.39 -30.25 -8.89
C LEU A 110 8.90 -31.56 -8.27
N ASN A 111 7.58 -31.80 -8.22
CA ASN A 111 6.96 -32.99 -7.65
C ASN A 111 7.51 -33.37 -6.24
N LYS A 112 8.10 -32.39 -5.53
CA LYS A 112 8.77 -32.46 -4.22
C LYS A 112 8.67 -31.11 -3.52
N GLN A 113 8.63 -31.17 -2.19
CA GLN A 113 8.50 -30.03 -1.28
C GLN A 113 9.55 -28.95 -1.57
N LEU A 114 9.07 -27.72 -1.79
CA LEU A 114 9.89 -26.52 -1.70
C LEU A 114 10.55 -26.45 -0.32
N ILE A 115 11.70 -25.79 -0.25
CA ILE A 115 12.55 -25.77 0.96
C ILE A 115 11.86 -25.08 2.13
N MET A 116 10.95 -24.14 1.85
CA MET A 116 10.20 -23.38 2.84
C MET A 116 8.69 -23.45 2.58
N ALA A 117 7.89 -23.17 3.61
CA ALA A 117 6.45 -22.95 3.45
C ALA A 117 6.18 -21.66 2.65
N LYS A 118 5.01 -21.58 2.02
CA LYS A 118 4.59 -20.43 1.19
C LYS A 118 4.71 -19.10 1.95
N GLU A 119 4.28 -19.09 3.19
CA GLU A 119 4.29 -17.95 4.11
C GLU A 119 5.70 -17.50 4.49
N SER A 120 6.67 -18.42 4.49
CA SER A 120 8.08 -18.09 4.69
C SER A 120 8.66 -17.39 3.47
N TYR A 121 8.27 -17.80 2.25
CA TYR A 121 8.62 -17.06 1.03
C TYR A 121 8.00 -15.67 1.02
N HIS A 122 6.75 -15.52 1.47
CA HIS A 122 6.10 -14.21 1.65
C HIS A 122 6.86 -13.32 2.61
N THR A 123 7.23 -13.84 3.78
CA THR A 123 7.97 -13.09 4.80
C THR A 123 9.30 -12.61 4.25
N LYS A 124 10.07 -13.52 3.64
CA LYS A 124 11.38 -13.19 3.04
C LYS A 124 11.25 -12.16 1.93
N GLY A 125 10.31 -12.36 0.99
CA GLY A 125 10.09 -11.41 -0.11
C GLY A 125 9.68 -10.03 0.40
N LYS A 126 8.80 -9.97 1.39
CA LYS A 126 8.39 -8.71 2.05
C LYS A 126 9.56 -8.00 2.72
N GLU A 127 10.40 -8.72 3.45
CA GLU A 127 11.58 -8.12 4.11
C GLU A 127 12.53 -7.50 3.09
N ILE A 128 12.87 -8.21 2.02
CA ILE A 128 13.74 -7.67 0.95
C ILE A 128 13.08 -6.44 0.29
N PHE A 129 11.77 -6.49 0.06
CA PHE A 129 11.04 -5.36 -0.53
C PHE A 129 11.02 -4.14 0.38
N ASN A 130 10.78 -4.33 1.68
CA ASN A 130 10.82 -3.24 2.65
C ASN A 130 12.21 -2.60 2.75
N GLU A 131 13.28 -3.41 2.73
CA GLU A 131 14.66 -2.90 2.68
C GLU A 131 14.91 -2.10 1.40
N LEU A 132 14.38 -2.56 0.25
CA LEU A 132 14.48 -1.84 -1.01
C LEU A 132 13.77 -0.48 -0.96
N ILE A 133 12.59 -0.40 -0.34
CA ILE A 133 11.87 0.87 -0.10
C ILE A 133 12.69 1.78 0.81
N ALA A 134 13.15 1.28 1.95
CA ALA A 134 13.91 2.05 2.94
C ALA A 134 15.21 2.64 2.35
N ARG A 135 15.91 1.89 1.50
CA ARG A 135 17.10 2.39 0.79
C ARG A 135 16.82 3.56 -0.15
N ASN A 136 15.61 3.64 -0.71
CA ASN A 136 15.20 4.69 -1.64
C ASN A 136 14.55 5.89 -0.94
N LEU A 137 14.32 5.81 0.37
CA LEU A 137 13.72 6.88 1.17
C LEU A 137 14.64 7.23 2.35
N ALA A 138 15.23 8.42 2.30
CA ALA A 138 16.11 8.88 3.36
C ALA A 138 15.38 8.97 4.72
N GLY A 139 15.96 8.36 5.75
CA GLY A 139 15.44 8.42 7.13
C GLY A 139 14.30 7.45 7.44
N VAL A 140 14.12 6.40 6.63
CA VAL A 140 13.16 5.32 6.88
C VAL A 140 13.91 4.03 7.22
N ALA A 141 13.52 3.36 8.30
CA ALA A 141 13.95 2.00 8.60
C ALA A 141 12.90 0.98 8.12
N ASN A 142 13.31 -0.25 7.84
CA ASN A 142 12.39 -1.35 7.49
C ASN A 142 11.29 -1.54 8.56
N SER A 143 11.62 -1.37 9.84
CA SER A 143 10.65 -1.44 10.95
C SER A 143 9.53 -0.40 10.87
N ASP A 144 9.76 0.72 10.18
CA ASP A 144 8.75 1.79 10.01
C ASP A 144 7.71 1.41 8.94
N ILE A 145 8.00 0.42 8.10
CA ILE A 145 7.11 -0.08 7.05
C ILE A 145 6.20 -1.17 7.63
N ASN A 146 5.19 -0.71 8.36
CA ASN A 146 4.20 -1.53 9.03
C ASN A 146 2.81 -0.94 8.85
N HIS A 147 2.06 -1.51 7.91
CA HIS A 147 0.70 -1.07 7.56
C HIS A 147 -0.23 -0.96 8.77
N ARG A 148 -0.21 -1.93 9.68
CA ARG A 148 -1.06 -1.90 10.88
C ARG A 148 -0.69 -0.74 11.78
N ASN A 149 0.59 -0.50 12.01
CA ASN A 149 1.03 0.63 12.86
C ASN A 149 0.69 1.96 12.17
N TRP A 150 0.99 2.06 10.88
CA TRP A 150 0.74 3.28 10.09
C TRP A 150 -0.72 3.71 10.12
N VAL A 151 -1.67 2.79 9.95
CA VAL A 151 -3.12 3.11 10.02
C VAL A 151 -3.53 3.66 11.39
N ASN A 152 -2.88 3.21 12.47
CA ASN A 152 -3.17 3.67 13.83
C ASN A 152 -2.46 4.98 14.21
N GLU A 153 -1.41 5.35 13.49
CA GLU A 153 -0.60 6.55 13.74
C GLU A 153 -0.97 7.70 12.80
N ASN A 154 -1.31 7.39 11.55
CA ASN A 154 -1.72 8.38 10.56
C ASN A 154 -3.01 9.08 11.04
N PRO A 155 -3.00 10.43 11.14
CA PRO A 155 -4.08 11.14 11.79
C PRO A 155 -5.43 11.04 11.06
N LEU A 156 -5.41 10.88 9.74
CA LEU A 156 -6.61 10.73 8.91
C LEU A 156 -7.19 9.33 9.04
N ALA A 157 -6.33 8.31 8.92
CA ALA A 157 -6.72 6.91 9.04
C ALA A 157 -7.29 6.62 10.44
N LYS A 158 -6.60 7.10 11.48
CA LYS A 158 -7.05 6.96 12.86
C LYS A 158 -8.41 7.60 13.09
N ALA A 159 -8.64 8.82 12.59
CA ALA A 159 -9.92 9.50 12.76
C ALA A 159 -11.07 8.73 12.07
N MET A 160 -10.82 8.19 10.88
CA MET A 160 -11.77 7.33 10.17
C MET A 160 -12.11 6.07 10.98
N LEU A 161 -11.09 5.36 11.49
CA LEU A 161 -11.29 4.18 12.33
C LEU A 161 -12.04 4.49 13.63
N ASP A 162 -11.69 5.57 14.32
CA ASP A 162 -12.34 5.98 15.57
C ASP A 162 -13.83 6.32 15.36
N CYS A 163 -14.19 6.83 14.17
CA CYS A 163 -15.58 7.08 13.79
C CYS A 163 -16.33 5.81 13.37
N ILE A 164 -15.68 4.88 12.67
CA ILE A 164 -16.30 3.67 12.13
C ILE A 164 -16.46 2.59 13.21
N GLN A 165 -15.44 2.40 14.05
CA GLN A 165 -15.38 1.37 15.08
C GLN A 165 -15.76 -0.01 14.52
N ASP A 166 -16.65 -0.75 15.19
CA ASP A 166 -17.15 -2.04 14.71
C ASP A 166 -18.40 -1.92 13.80
N SER A 167 -18.79 -0.71 13.42
CA SER A 167 -20.01 -0.46 12.63
C SER A 167 -19.78 -0.67 11.13
N HIS A 168 -19.21 -1.80 10.71
CA HIS A 168 -18.95 -2.12 9.30
C HIS A 168 -19.01 -3.62 9.01
N ASP A 169 -18.99 -3.99 7.73
CA ASP A 169 -18.90 -5.39 7.25
C ASP A 169 -17.56 -5.71 6.57
N GLN A 170 -16.63 -4.75 6.52
CA GLN A 170 -15.34 -4.90 5.83
C GLN A 170 -14.47 -5.98 6.50
N THR A 171 -14.03 -6.97 5.73
CA THR A 171 -13.13 -8.04 6.20
C THR A 171 -11.76 -7.49 6.65
N ASP A 172 -11.26 -6.48 5.94
CA ASP A 172 -10.04 -5.76 6.29
C ASP A 172 -10.30 -4.25 6.23
N ILE A 173 -10.83 -3.71 7.32
CA ILE A 173 -11.12 -2.28 7.41
C ILE A 173 -9.84 -1.42 7.31
N ASN A 174 -8.69 -1.93 7.76
CA ASN A 174 -7.43 -1.17 7.68
C ASN A 174 -7.01 -0.97 6.23
N ALA A 175 -7.15 -1.99 5.38
CA ALA A 175 -6.90 -1.87 3.95
C ALA A 175 -7.85 -0.86 3.29
N VAL A 176 -9.15 -0.92 3.62
CA VAL A 176 -10.16 0.02 3.10
C VAL A 176 -9.84 1.45 3.49
N ILE A 177 -9.56 1.72 4.77
CA ILE A 177 -9.24 3.08 5.23
C ILE A 177 -7.92 3.59 4.66
N SER A 178 -6.94 2.70 4.48
CA SER A 178 -5.68 3.06 3.83
C SER A 178 -5.88 3.52 2.39
N ASP A 179 -6.69 2.78 1.63
CA ASP A 179 -7.05 3.14 0.25
C ASP A 179 -7.74 4.52 0.22
N ARG A 180 -8.72 4.75 1.11
CA ARG A 180 -9.41 6.05 1.23
C ARG A 180 -8.45 7.20 1.57
N VAL A 181 -7.51 6.99 2.49
CA VAL A 181 -6.51 8.00 2.86
C VAL A 181 -5.51 8.26 1.73
N ILE A 182 -5.10 7.23 0.99
CA ILE A 182 -4.24 7.37 -0.20
C ILE A 182 -4.96 8.16 -1.30
N GLN A 183 -6.23 7.86 -1.56
CA GLN A 183 -7.07 8.62 -2.49
C GLN A 183 -7.21 10.09 -2.07
N PHE A 184 -7.38 10.35 -0.77
CA PHE A 184 -7.38 11.72 -0.23
C PHE A 184 -6.08 12.46 -0.50
N PHE A 185 -4.94 11.80 -0.30
CA PHE A 185 -3.64 12.38 -0.62
C PHE A 185 -3.45 12.62 -2.13
N ASN A 186 -3.90 11.71 -2.99
CA ASN A 186 -3.92 11.93 -4.44
C ASN A 186 -4.74 13.17 -4.81
N TYR A 187 -5.88 13.38 -4.13
CA TYR A 187 -6.76 14.51 -4.37
C TYR A 187 -6.18 15.84 -3.83
N LYS A 188 -5.59 15.86 -2.64
CA LYS A 188 -5.15 17.09 -1.94
C LYS A 188 -3.67 17.45 -2.15
N LEU A 189 -2.82 16.46 -2.41
CA LEU A 189 -1.35 16.60 -2.53
C LEU A 189 -0.84 15.90 -3.81
N PRO A 190 -1.35 16.24 -5.01
CA PRO A 190 -1.01 15.54 -6.24
C PRO A 190 0.49 15.57 -6.56
N ASP A 191 1.18 16.68 -6.29
CA ASP A 191 2.62 16.80 -6.55
C ASP A 191 3.45 15.85 -5.67
N THR A 192 3.13 15.76 -4.38
CA THR A 192 3.81 14.83 -3.45
C THR A 192 3.51 13.37 -3.81
N MET A 193 2.29 13.08 -4.27
CA MET A 193 1.94 11.74 -4.75
C MET A 193 2.66 11.40 -6.06
N GLN A 194 2.91 12.38 -6.93
CA GLN A 194 3.70 12.20 -8.13
C GLN A 194 5.18 11.89 -7.82
N GLU A 195 5.74 12.47 -6.76
CA GLU A 195 7.07 12.08 -6.26
C GLU A 195 7.09 10.62 -5.82
N ILE A 196 6.07 10.15 -5.10
CA ILE A 196 5.96 8.73 -4.72
C ILE A 196 5.86 7.86 -5.99
N ALA A 197 5.03 8.27 -6.95
CA ALA A 197 4.84 7.55 -8.21
C ALA A 197 6.10 7.50 -9.09
N SER A 198 7.07 8.42 -8.89
CA SER A 198 8.34 8.38 -9.63
C SER A 198 9.15 7.10 -9.38
N LEU A 199 8.92 6.40 -8.26
CA LEU A 199 9.57 5.13 -7.92
C LEU A 199 8.89 3.91 -8.56
N ASP A 200 7.71 4.06 -9.17
CA ASP A 200 6.87 2.96 -9.65
C ASP A 200 7.63 1.99 -10.58
N THR A 201 8.35 2.53 -11.57
CA THR A 201 9.09 1.72 -12.55
C THR A 201 10.25 0.97 -11.90
N PHE A 202 10.94 1.61 -10.96
CA PHE A 202 12.03 0.99 -10.21
C PHE A 202 11.51 -0.16 -9.34
N LEU A 203 10.43 0.07 -8.60
CA LEU A 203 9.84 -0.92 -7.70
C LEU A 203 9.27 -2.13 -8.44
N MET A 204 8.64 -1.93 -9.61
CA MET A 204 8.16 -3.04 -10.44
C MET A 204 9.30 -3.95 -10.90
N LYS A 205 10.43 -3.38 -11.34
CA LYS A 205 11.64 -4.16 -11.66
C LYS A 205 12.22 -4.84 -10.43
N GLY A 206 12.21 -4.14 -9.29
CA GLY A 206 12.59 -4.69 -7.99
C GLY A 206 11.80 -5.94 -7.62
N ILE A 207 10.48 -5.92 -7.81
CA ILE A 207 9.63 -7.09 -7.54
C ILE A 207 10.07 -8.29 -8.37
N ASP A 208 10.30 -8.13 -9.68
CA ASP A 208 10.73 -9.24 -10.54
C ASP A 208 12.07 -9.86 -10.08
N GLU A 209 13.01 -9.01 -9.66
CA GLU A 209 14.28 -9.48 -9.12
C GLU A 209 14.12 -10.15 -7.75
N ILE A 210 13.27 -9.62 -6.87
CA ILE A 210 12.96 -10.23 -5.57
C ILE A 210 12.43 -11.65 -5.76
N ILE A 211 11.54 -11.89 -6.73
CA ILE A 211 11.05 -13.25 -7.01
C ILE A 211 12.21 -14.20 -7.32
N ASN A 212 13.16 -13.77 -8.17
CA ASN A 212 14.31 -14.60 -8.52
C ASN A 212 15.21 -14.91 -7.31
N HIS A 213 15.52 -13.90 -6.50
CA HIS A 213 16.36 -14.06 -5.30
C HIS A 213 15.67 -14.81 -4.15
N THR A 214 14.34 -14.74 -4.07
CA THR A 214 13.58 -15.40 -3.00
C THR A 214 13.55 -16.92 -3.19
N PHE A 215 13.43 -17.40 -4.43
CA PHE A 215 13.36 -18.84 -4.76
C PHE A 215 14.69 -19.50 -5.16
N PHE A 216 15.61 -18.76 -5.79
CA PHE A 216 16.81 -19.36 -6.44
C PHE A 216 18.15 -18.84 -5.91
N ALA A 217 18.20 -18.21 -4.74
CA ALA A 217 19.49 -17.91 -4.11
C ALA A 217 20.23 -19.21 -3.74
N GLU A 218 21.04 -19.70 -4.70
CA GLU A 218 22.00 -20.77 -4.54
C GLU A 218 23.07 -20.38 -3.51
N ASN A 219 23.42 -21.34 -2.66
CA ASN A 219 24.42 -21.32 -1.59
C ASN A 219 23.97 -20.77 -0.24
N VAL A 220 24.11 -21.66 0.74
CA VAL A 220 24.02 -21.49 2.19
C VAL A 220 25.00 -20.42 2.68
N ARG A 221 24.68 -19.17 2.40
CA ARG A 221 24.99 -18.04 3.27
C ARG A 221 23.65 -17.41 3.60
N VAL A 222 23.45 -17.11 4.88
CA VAL A 222 22.33 -16.29 5.33
C VAL A 222 22.60 -14.89 4.76
N THR A 223 22.26 -14.67 3.49
CA THR A 223 22.35 -13.35 2.88
C THR A 223 21.22 -12.54 3.47
N TYR A 224 21.56 -11.51 4.22
CA TYR A 224 20.60 -10.67 4.91
C TYR A 224 19.75 -9.88 3.89
N SER A 225 18.51 -9.56 4.25
CA SER A 225 17.55 -8.90 3.36
C SER A 225 18.05 -7.53 2.86
N ASP A 226 18.88 -6.85 3.65
CA ASP A 226 19.53 -5.58 3.29
C ASP A 226 20.60 -5.75 2.21
N GLU A 227 21.41 -6.81 2.24
CA GLU A 227 22.41 -7.15 1.22
C GLU A 227 21.74 -7.51 -0.11
N LEU A 228 20.65 -8.30 -0.05
CA LEU A 228 19.86 -8.64 -1.24
C LEU A 228 19.20 -7.40 -1.85
N ALA A 229 18.62 -6.52 -1.03
CA ALA A 229 18.06 -5.25 -1.51
C ALA A 229 19.13 -4.37 -2.18
N ALA A 230 20.36 -4.31 -1.62
CA ALA A 230 21.47 -3.59 -2.23
C ALA A 230 21.84 -4.17 -3.60
N SER A 231 21.96 -5.50 -3.70
CA SER A 231 22.28 -6.18 -4.95
C SER A 231 21.21 -5.99 -6.02
N ILE A 232 19.93 -5.99 -5.63
CA ILE A 232 18.80 -5.76 -6.54
C ILE A 232 18.83 -4.32 -7.05
N GLN A 233 19.05 -3.35 -6.16
CA GLN A 233 19.18 -1.95 -6.54
C GLN A 233 20.31 -1.74 -7.55
N ASP A 234 21.52 -2.25 -7.26
CA ASP A 234 22.67 -2.14 -8.17
C ASP A 234 22.37 -2.76 -9.54
N LYS A 235 21.70 -3.91 -9.58
CA LYS A 235 21.32 -4.56 -10.84
C LYS A 235 20.34 -3.72 -11.68
N ILE A 236 19.38 -3.04 -11.03
CA ILE A 236 18.39 -2.20 -11.72
C ILE A 236 19.02 -0.91 -12.24
N GLU A 237 19.93 -0.31 -11.46
CA GLU A 237 20.62 0.93 -11.80
C GLU A 237 21.75 0.72 -12.82
N ASN A 238 22.45 -0.42 -12.76
CA ASN A 238 23.62 -0.75 -13.58
C ASN A 238 23.43 -2.05 -14.40
N PRO A 239 22.50 -2.09 -15.37
CA PRO A 239 22.14 -3.31 -16.11
C PRO A 239 23.27 -3.88 -16.99
N THR A 240 24.34 -3.13 -17.23
CA THR A 240 25.45 -3.49 -18.15
C THR A 240 26.66 -4.16 -17.47
N ASN A 241 26.73 -4.23 -16.14
CA ASN A 241 27.86 -4.84 -15.43
C ASN A 241 27.70 -6.31 -15.07
N VAL A 242 26.58 -6.95 -15.42
CA VAL A 242 26.40 -8.39 -15.21
C VAL A 242 26.48 -9.10 -16.55
N ALA A 243 27.70 -9.40 -16.99
CA ALA A 243 27.89 -10.58 -17.82
C ALA A 243 27.41 -11.76 -16.97
N VAL A 244 26.19 -12.23 -17.22
CA VAL A 244 25.69 -13.49 -16.66
C VAL A 244 26.55 -14.59 -17.27
N ILE A 245 27.69 -14.86 -16.64
CA ILE A 245 28.44 -16.08 -16.86
C ILE A 245 27.65 -17.10 -16.04
N PRO A 246 26.83 -17.97 -16.66
CA PRO A 246 26.06 -18.95 -15.91
C PRO A 246 27.02 -19.72 -15.03
N SER A 247 26.66 -19.80 -13.74
CA SER A 247 27.43 -20.49 -12.71
C SER A 247 27.65 -21.93 -13.15
N LYS A 248 28.68 -22.60 -12.60
CA LYS A 248 28.96 -23.98 -12.97
C LYS A 248 27.78 -24.92 -12.66
N SER A 249 26.98 -24.62 -11.63
CA SER A 249 25.74 -25.37 -11.34
C SER A 249 24.60 -25.00 -12.27
N GLU A 250 24.44 -23.73 -12.66
CA GLU A 250 23.44 -23.33 -13.65
C GLU A 250 23.71 -24.01 -15.00
N ARG A 251 24.97 -24.13 -15.43
CA ARG A 251 25.33 -24.91 -16.63
C ARG A 251 24.99 -26.38 -16.48
N GLN A 252 25.28 -26.98 -15.32
CA GLN A 252 24.97 -28.39 -15.07
C GLN A 252 23.46 -28.66 -14.98
N ASN A 253 22.70 -27.76 -14.37
CA ASN A 253 21.24 -27.86 -14.29
C ASN A 253 20.58 -27.62 -15.66
N LEU A 254 21.10 -26.68 -16.45
CA LEU A 254 20.66 -26.46 -17.83
C LEU A 254 21.02 -27.66 -18.72
N GLU A 255 22.21 -28.25 -18.55
CA GLU A 255 22.62 -29.49 -19.25
C GLU A 255 21.75 -30.68 -18.87
N LEU A 256 21.41 -30.85 -17.59
CA LEU A 256 20.48 -31.88 -17.11
C LEU A 256 19.07 -31.68 -17.67
N LEU A 257 18.60 -30.43 -17.70
CA LEU A 257 17.30 -30.06 -18.27
C LEU A 257 17.28 -30.33 -19.79
N LEU A 258 18.30 -29.91 -20.53
CA LEU A 258 18.44 -30.14 -21.97
C LEU A 258 18.59 -31.63 -22.31
N HIS A 259 19.23 -32.41 -21.44
CA HIS A 259 19.28 -33.88 -21.58
C HIS A 259 17.94 -34.55 -21.31
N SER A 260 17.08 -33.98 -20.46
CA SER A 260 15.73 -34.51 -20.19
C SER A 260 14.75 -34.33 -21.36
N PHE A 261 15.05 -33.43 -22.31
CA PHE A 261 14.25 -33.21 -23.53
C PHE A 261 14.80 -33.91 -24.78
N LYS A 262 15.92 -34.64 -24.68
CA LYS A 262 16.40 -35.54 -25.74
C LYS A 262 15.92 -36.98 -25.45
N LEU A 263 14.66 -37.25 -25.81
CA LEU A 263 14.13 -38.60 -26.06
C LEU A 263 13.68 -38.67 -27.53
#